data_AF-A0A969MND6-F1
#
_entry.id   AF-A0A969MND6-F1
#
_cell.length_a   1.000
_cell.length_b   1.000
_cell.length_c   1.000
_cell.angle_alpha   90.00
_cell.angle_beta   90.00
_cell.angle_gamma   90.00
#
_symmetry.space_group_name_H-M   'P 1'
#
loop_
_entity.id
_entity.type
_entity.pdbx_description
1 polymer ?
#
loop_
_entity_poly.entity_id
_entity_poly.type
_entity_poly.pdbx_seq_one_letter_code
_entity_poly.pdbx_strand_id
1 'polypeptide(L)'
;MARASLRFSAKYEAGIVGARVEAAIDVAYGVRYIGVIDFDKPVENSGFYAAIGLEVQIRFSIEFWLKFTIKVWRFRKTFKKSFRYT
;
A
#
# COMPACT_ATOMS: atom_id res chain seq x y z
N MET A 1 8.76 -9.35 10.26
CA MET A 1 8.30 -8.45 9.18
C MET A 1 7.74 -7.21 9.83
N ALA A 2 8.23 -6.02 9.47
CA ALA A 2 7.69 -4.76 9.97
C ALA A 2 6.66 -4.23 8.96
N ARG A 3 5.57 -3.64 9.45
CA ARG A 3 4.53 -3.02 8.63
C ARG A 3 4.19 -1.66 9.19
N ALA A 4 4.07 -0.67 8.32
CA ALA A 4 3.62 0.67 8.66
C ALA A 4 2.49 1.06 7.71
N SER A 5 1.45 1.70 8.22
CA SER A 5 0.36 2.22 7.40
C SER A 5 -0.02 3.61 7.85
N LEU A 6 -0.17 4.52 6.90
CA LEU A 6 -0.57 5.90 7.12
C LEU A 6 -1.78 6.21 6.24
N ARG A 7 -2.83 6.78 6.83
CA ARG A 7 -4.05 7.14 6.12
C ARG A 7 -4.45 8.56 6.45
N PHE A 8 -4.70 9.34 5.39
CA PHE A 8 -5.25 10.68 5.46
C PHE A 8 -6.61 10.71 4.78
N SER A 9 -7.57 11.38 5.41
CA SER A 9 -8.88 11.63 4.82
C SER A 9 -9.26 13.06 5.12
N ALA A 10 -9.44 13.86 4.07
CA ALA A 10 -10.00 15.19 4.15
C ALA A 10 -11.39 15.17 3.51
N LYS A 11 -12.39 15.72 4.19
CA LYS A 11 -13.75 15.82 3.70
C LYS A 11 -14.19 17.27 3.79
N TYR A 12 -14.78 17.77 2.71
CA TYR A 12 -15.41 19.08 2.67
C TYR A 12 -16.87 18.93 2.19
N GLU A 13 -17.79 19.60 2.86
CA GLU A 13 -19.21 19.56 2.54
C GLU A 13 -19.78 20.98 2.56
N ALA A 14 -20.33 21.41 1.43
CA ALA A 14 -20.96 22.71 1.22
C ALA A 14 -22.40 22.50 0.75
N GLY A 15 -23.26 22.10 1.68
CA GLY A 15 -24.70 21.86 1.46
C GLY A 15 -24.98 20.81 0.38
N ILE A 16 -25.21 21.28 -0.84
CA ILE A 16 -25.55 20.47 -2.03
C ILE A 16 -24.29 19.84 -2.63
N VAL A 17 -23.12 20.46 -2.50
CA VAL A 17 -21.86 19.96 -3.07
C VAL A 17 -20.96 19.41 -1.97
N GLY A 18 -20.19 18.37 -2.26
CA GLY A 18 -19.11 17.96 -1.39
C GLY A 18 -17.98 17.25 -2.11
N ALA A 19 -16.84 17.20 -1.43
CA ALA A 19 -15.62 16.58 -1.91
C ALA A 19 -14.97 15.80 -0.78
N ARG A 20 -14.33 14.68 -1.13
CA ARG A 20 -13.51 13.88 -0.22
C ARG A 20 -12.24 13.48 -0.92
N VAL A 21 -11.13 13.64 -0.23
CA VAL A 21 -9.81 13.17 -0.65
C VAL A 21 -9.33 12.17 0.38
N GLU A 22 -8.96 10.98 -0.09
CA GLU A 22 -8.34 9.95 0.73
C GLU A 22 -6.95 9.61 0.16
N ALA A 23 -5.94 9.58 1.02
CA ALA A 23 -4.62 9.08 0.69
C ALA A 23 -4.24 7.99 1.70
N ALA A 24 -3.74 6.87 1.22
CA ALA A 24 -3.24 5.78 2.04
C ALA A 24 -1.88 5.33 1.53
N ILE A 25 -0.94 5.15 2.45
CA ILE A 25 0.40 4.66 2.20
C ILE A 25 0.60 3.45 3.12
N ASP A 26 0.81 2.28 2.53
CA ASP A 26 1.14 1.05 3.25
C ASP A 26 2.56 0.64 2.89
N VAL A 27 3.41 0.40 3.89
CA VAL A 27 4.81 -0.05 3.73
C VAL A 27 4.99 -1.35 4.50
N ALA A 28 5.55 -2.36 3.85
CA ALA A 28 5.91 -3.62 4.47
C ALA A 28 7.38 -3.95 4.18
N TYR A 29 8.10 -4.35 5.22
CA TYR A 29 9.50 -4.77 5.16
C TYR A 29 9.65 -6.19 5.72
N GLY A 30 10.30 -7.06 4.95
CA GLY A 30 10.57 -8.43 5.34
C GLY A 30 11.98 -8.84 4.97
N VAL A 31 12.66 -9.51 5.89
CA VAL A 31 13.93 -10.21 5.62
C VAL A 31 13.65 -11.69 5.71
N ARG A 32 14.09 -12.45 4.71
CA ARG A 32 14.10 -13.91 4.72
C ARG A 32 15.55 -14.37 4.67
N TYR A 33 15.97 -15.13 5.68
CA TYR A 33 17.25 -15.81 5.67
C TYR A 33 17.03 -17.22 5.11
N ILE A 34 17.73 -17.54 4.03
CA ILE A 34 17.73 -18.86 3.42
C ILE A 34 19.12 -19.45 3.67
N GLY A 35 19.18 -20.42 4.58
CA GLY A 35 20.38 -21.25 4.76
C GLY A 35 20.34 -22.40 3.78
N VAL A 36 21.32 -22.46 2.87
CA VAL A 36 21.53 -23.64 2.02
C VAL A 36 22.57 -24.50 2.73
N ILE A 37 22.14 -25.65 3.26
CA ILE A 37 23.05 -26.65 3.82
C ILE A 37 23.32 -27.65 2.70
N ASP A 38 24.56 -27.67 2.22
CA ASP A 38 25.04 -28.71 1.33
C ASP A 38 25.37 -29.95 2.17
N PHE A 39 24.64 -31.05 1.95
CA PHE A 39 24.78 -32.28 2.75
C PHE A 39 26.05 -33.06 2.42
N ASP A 40 26.72 -32.77 1.30
CA ASP A 40 27.93 -33.46 0.86
C ASP A 40 29.21 -32.85 1.48
N LYS A 41 29.22 -31.52 1.69
CA LYS A 41 30.34 -30.77 2.32
C LYS A 41 29.84 -29.60 3.18
N PRO A 42 29.39 -29.86 4.42
CA PRO A 42 28.69 -28.86 5.24
C PRO A 42 29.58 -27.71 5.76
N VAL A 43 30.91 -27.81 5.68
CA VAL A 43 31.86 -26.85 6.28
C VAL A 43 32.44 -25.85 5.27
N GLU A 44 32.51 -26.22 3.98
CA GLU A 44 33.17 -25.38 2.94
C GLU A 44 32.19 -24.60 2.04
N ASN A 45 30.95 -25.08 1.86
CA ASN A 45 30.00 -24.54 0.85
C ASN A 45 28.68 -24.00 1.43
N SER A 46 28.53 -23.91 2.75
CA SER A 46 27.31 -23.34 3.36
C SER A 46 27.26 -21.83 3.15
N GLY A 47 26.51 -21.39 2.12
CA GLY A 47 26.25 -19.99 1.82
C GLY A 47 24.99 -19.50 2.53
N PHE A 48 25.08 -18.37 3.23
CA PHE A 48 23.91 -17.67 3.75
C PHE A 48 23.41 -16.69 2.69
N TYR A 49 22.18 -16.90 2.21
CA TYR A 49 21.50 -15.94 1.33
C TYR A 49 20.45 -15.18 2.12
N ALA A 50 20.52 -13.84 2.09
CA ALA A 50 19.52 -12.96 2.66
C ALA A 50 18.71 -12.32 1.52
N ALA A 51 17.40 -12.57 1.50
CA ALA A 51 16.47 -11.87 0.61
C ALA A 51 15.77 -10.75 1.40
N ILE A 52 15.87 -9.52 0.92
CA ILE A 52 15.30 -8.33 1.56
C ILE A 52 14.15 -7.82 0.69
N GLY A 53 12.92 -8.02 1.14
CA GLY A 53 11.71 -7.54 0.47
C GLY A 53 11.20 -6.23 1.06
N LEU A 54 11.02 -5.22 0.20
CA LEU A 54 10.32 -3.97 0.51
C LEU A 54 9.09 -3.83 -0.40
N GLU A 55 7.92 -3.69 0.19
CA GLU A 55 6.66 -3.43 -0.52
C GLU A 55 6.09 -2.09 -0.08
N VAL A 56 5.85 -1.20 -1.04
CA VAL A 56 5.25 0.12 -0.82
C VAL A 56 4.00 0.22 -1.69
N GLN A 57 2.86 0.44 -1.06
CA GLN A 57 1.57 0.63 -1.72
C GLN A 57 1.06 2.03 -1.43
N ILE A 58 0.78 2.79 -2.49
CA ILE A 58 0.19 4.13 -2.42
C ILE A 58 -1.19 4.06 -3.05
N ARG A 59 -2.21 4.51 -2.33
CA ARG A 59 -3.58 4.61 -2.80
C ARG A 59 -4.06 6.04 -2.61
N PHE A 60 -4.64 6.60 -3.65
CA PHE A 60 -5.20 7.94 -3.64
C PHE A 60 -6.60 7.88 -4.23
N SER A 61 -7.58 8.48 -3.55
CA SER A 61 -8.97 8.52 -3.99
C SER A 61 -9.47 9.94 -3.87
N ILE A 62 -10.13 10.41 -4.92
CA ILE A 62 -10.90 11.64 -4.86
C ILE A 62 -12.34 11.28 -5.19
N GLU A 63 -13.26 11.76 -4.36
CA GLU A 63 -14.69 11.62 -4.52
C GLU A 63 -15.34 13.00 -4.50
N PHE A 64 -16.20 13.28 -5.47
CA PHE A 64 -17.01 14.48 -5.54
C PHE A 64 -18.48 14.07 -5.62
N TRP A 65 -19.36 14.83 -4.97
CA TRP A 65 -20.80 14.59 -5.07
C TRP A 65 -21.61 15.87 -5.16
N LEU A 66 -22.76 15.75 -5.82
CA LEU A 66 -23.75 16.79 -5.98
C LEU A 66 -25.12 16.21 -5.58
N LYS A 67 -25.74 16.78 -4.55
CA LYS A 67 -27.03 16.39 -3.99
C LYS A 67 -28.12 17.31 -4.53
N PHE A 68 -28.93 16.85 -5.47
CA PHE A 68 -30.20 17.52 -5.81
C PHE A 68 -31.33 16.93 -4.97
N THR A 69 -32.41 17.69 -4.76
CA THR A 69 -33.63 17.26 -4.03
C THR A 69 -34.15 15.88 -4.46
N ILE A 70 -33.96 15.49 -5.73
CA ILE A 70 -34.51 14.24 -6.28
C ILE A 70 -33.42 13.18 -6.57
N LYS A 71 -32.15 13.57 -6.77
CA LYS A 71 -31.06 12.65 -7.13
C LYS A 71 -29.71 13.11 -6.60
N VAL A 72 -28.92 12.16 -6.09
CA VAL A 72 -27.52 12.38 -5.71
C VAL A 72 -26.61 11.81 -6.79
N TRP A 73 -25.76 12.66 -7.36
CA TRP A 73 -24.71 12.25 -8.28
C TRP A 73 -23.39 12.16 -7.52
N ARG A 74 -22.70 11.01 -7.64
CA ARG A 74 -21.38 10.80 -7.04
C ARG A 74 -20.39 10.37 -8.11
N PHE A 75 -19.23 11.02 -8.13
CA PHE A 75 -18.12 10.71 -9.00
C PHE A 75 -16.92 10.36 -8.13
N ARG A 76 -16.47 9.11 -8.21
CA ARG A 76 -15.30 8.65 -7.48
C ARG A 76 -14.22 8.20 -8.45
N LYS A 77 -13.01 8.71 -8.27
CA LYS A 77 -11.83 8.27 -8.99
C LYS A 77 -10.79 7.77 -8.00
N THR A 78 -10.30 6.56 -8.23
CA THR A 78 -9.31 5.93 -7.35
C THR A 78 -8.10 5.54 -8.18
N PHE A 79 -6.93 5.95 -7.72
CA PHE A 79 -5.64 5.58 -8.27
C PHE A 79 -4.90 4.72 -7.24
N LYS A 80 -4.37 3.60 -7.69
CA LYS A 80 -3.55 2.70 -6.88
C LYS A 80 -2.23 2.47 -7.60
N LYS A 81 -1.12 2.65 -6.89
CA LYS A 81 0.21 2.31 -7.38
C LYS A 81 0.91 1.44 -6.33
N SER A 82 1.42 0.30 -6.75
CA SER A 82 2.18 -0.61 -5.91
C SER A 82 3.59 -0.75 -6.46
N PHE A 83 4.58 -0.66 -5.58
CA PHE A 83 5.98 -0.89 -5.88
C PHE A 83 6.50 -2.00 -4.96
N ARG A 84 7.17 -2.99 -5.55
CA ARG A 84 7.76 -4.12 -4.84
C ARG A 84 9.21 -4.28 -5.26
N TYR A 85 10.10 -4.34 -4.28
CA TYR A 85 11.52 -4.63 -4.43
C TYR A 85 11.84 -5.88 -3.62
N THR A 86 12.62 -6.81 -4.17
CA THR A 86 12.92 -8.13 -3.58
C THR A 86 14.36 -8.50 -3.84
#